data_AF-X1SE82-F1
#
_entry.id   AF-X1SE82-F1
#
_cell.length_a   1.000
_cell.length_b   1.000
_cell.length_c   1.000
_cell.angle_alpha   90.00
_cell.angle_beta   90.00
_cell.angle_gamma   90.00
#
_symmetry.space_group_name_H-M   'P 1'
#
loop_
_entity.id
_entity.type
_entity.pdbx_description
1 polymer ?
#
loop_
_entity_poly.entity_id
_entity_poly.type
_entity_poly.pdbx_seq_one_letter_code
_entity_poly.pdbx_strand_id
1 'polypeptide(L)'
;VPENAKSLVLVVDDPDAPGGTWVHWTVWNISPNIKEIPENSCPQNSVEGMTDSGRSGYSGPCPPYGTHRYFFKLFALNTTLDLDTSVEAADIEKEIEENILEKAQLVGLYRRQ
;
A
#
# COMPACT_ATOMS: atom_id res chain seq x y z
N VAL A 1 -7.94 13.86 4.23
CA VAL A 1 -7.64 13.86 2.77
C VAL A 1 -7.76 15.30 2.29
N PRO A 2 -6.67 15.89 1.78
CA PRO A 2 -6.68 17.26 1.25
C PRO A 2 -7.72 17.44 0.15
N GLU A 3 -8.35 18.61 0.07
CA GLU A 3 -9.40 18.89 -0.94
C GLU A 3 -8.87 18.83 -2.38
N ASN A 4 -7.59 19.15 -2.58
CA ASN A 4 -6.92 19.11 -3.88
C ASN A 4 -6.30 17.74 -4.22
N ALA A 5 -6.53 16.70 -3.41
CA ALA A 5 -6.08 15.35 -3.73
C ALA A 5 -6.86 14.80 -4.93
N LYS A 6 -6.14 14.26 -5.92
CA LYS A 6 -6.73 13.61 -7.09
C LYS A 6 -6.85 12.11 -6.92
N SER A 7 -5.92 11.50 -6.19
CA SER A 7 -5.95 10.08 -5.87
C SER A 7 -5.31 9.77 -4.53
N LEU A 8 -5.60 8.58 -4.01
CA LEU A 8 -4.90 8.00 -2.88
C LEU A 8 -4.13 6.75 -3.30
N VAL A 9 -3.04 6.48 -2.58
CA VAL A 9 -2.23 5.27 -2.73
C VAL A 9 -2.06 4.62 -1.36
N LEU A 10 -2.32 3.32 -1.29
CA LEU A 10 -2.10 2.49 -0.11
C LEU A 10 -0.94 1.54 -0.39
N VAL A 11 0.08 1.60 0.47
CA VAL A 11 1.20 0.64 0.50
C VAL A 11 1.18 -0.04 1.86
N VAL A 12 1.25 -1.38 1.85
CA VAL A 12 1.38 -2.19 3.05
C VAL A 12 2.68 -2.93 3.00
N ASP A 13 3.56 -2.71 3.99
CA ASP A 13 4.85 -3.38 4.06
C ASP A 13 5.24 -3.83 5.48
N ASP A 14 6.17 -4.78 5.52
CA ASP A 14 6.73 -5.42 6.70
C ASP A 14 8.26 -5.31 6.67
N PRO A 15 8.86 -4.33 7.37
CA PRO A 15 10.32 -4.17 7.45
C PRO A 15 10.99 -5.20 8.35
N ASP A 16 10.23 -6.03 9.07
CA ASP A 16 10.75 -7.04 9.99
C ASP A 16 10.93 -8.40 9.30
N ALA A 17 10.58 -8.51 8.01
CA ALA A 17 10.77 -9.74 7.25
C ALA A 17 12.25 -10.11 7.09
N PRO A 18 12.61 -11.42 7.09
CA PRO A 18 14.01 -11.86 7.14
C PRO A 18 14.88 -11.40 5.95
N GLY A 19 14.25 -11.08 4.81
CA GLY A 19 14.91 -10.67 3.57
C GLY A 19 14.99 -9.16 3.36
N GLY A 20 14.59 -8.35 4.34
CA GLY A 20 14.37 -6.91 4.18
C GLY A 20 12.87 -6.60 4.14
N THR A 21 12.52 -5.39 3.71
CA THR A 21 11.12 -4.95 3.63
C THR A 21 10.34 -5.83 2.66
N TRP A 22 9.25 -6.41 3.14
CA TRP A 22 8.32 -7.21 2.35
C TRP A 22 7.03 -6.45 2.08
N VAL A 23 6.64 -6.31 0.82
CA VAL A 23 5.44 -5.60 0.39
C VAL A 23 4.25 -6.57 0.35
N HIS A 24 3.27 -6.28 1.19
CA HIS A 24 2.04 -7.04 1.37
C HIS A 24 0.89 -6.55 0.49
N TRP A 25 0.87 -5.26 0.13
CA TRP A 25 -0.14 -4.70 -0.76
C TRP A 25 0.32 -3.39 -1.38
N THR A 26 -0.02 -3.18 -2.65
CA THR A 26 0.06 -1.88 -3.30
C THR A 26 -1.23 -1.63 -4.05
N VAL A 27 -1.87 -0.49 -3.77
CA VAL A 27 -3.10 -0.06 -4.45
C VAL A 27 -3.02 1.42 -4.72
N TRP A 28 -3.17 1.84 -5.98
CA TRP A 28 -3.14 3.25 -6.37
C TRP A 28 -4.39 3.65 -7.15
N ASN A 29 -4.50 4.96 -7.41
CA ASN A 29 -5.66 5.58 -8.05
C ASN A 29 -6.97 5.37 -7.28
N ILE A 30 -6.89 5.18 -5.96
CA ILE A 30 -8.06 5.12 -5.09
C ILE A 30 -8.71 6.52 -5.09
N SER A 31 -10.02 6.58 -5.29
CA SER A 31 -10.74 7.85 -5.24
C SER A 31 -10.65 8.48 -3.84
N PRO A 32 -10.33 9.79 -3.72
CA PRO A 32 -10.23 10.49 -2.42
C PRO A 32 -11.58 10.59 -1.68
N ASN A 33 -12.68 10.29 -2.37
CA ASN A 33 -14.02 10.24 -1.80
C ASN A 33 -14.32 8.92 -1.08
N ILE A 34 -13.54 7.87 -1.33
CA ILE A 34 -13.67 6.59 -0.61
C ILE A 34 -13.24 6.80 0.84
N LYS A 35 -14.14 6.49 1.79
CA LYS A 35 -13.91 6.68 3.23
C LYS A 35 -13.63 5.37 3.97
N GLU A 36 -13.92 4.24 3.33
CA GLU A 36 -13.72 2.92 3.88
C GLU A 36 -13.31 1.94 2.78
N ILE A 37 -12.49 0.97 3.17
CA ILE A 37 -12.22 -0.22 2.38
C ILE A 37 -12.77 -1.37 3.22
N PRO A 38 -13.91 -1.98 2.85
CA PRO A 38 -14.43 -3.13 3.56
C PRO A 38 -13.40 -4.26 3.66
N GLU A 39 -13.50 -5.08 4.70
CA GLU A 39 -12.65 -6.26 4.84
C GLU A 39 -12.75 -7.15 3.59
N ASN A 40 -11.62 -7.74 3.16
CA ASN A 40 -11.55 -8.62 2.00
C ASN A 40 -12.08 -7.98 0.70
N SER A 41 -11.87 -6.68 0.54
CA SER A 41 -12.26 -5.94 -0.66
C SER A 41 -11.14 -5.02 -1.16
N CYS A 42 -11.27 -4.59 -2.42
CA CYS A 42 -10.41 -3.61 -3.05
C CYS A 42 -11.29 -2.40 -3.45
N PRO A 43 -10.79 -1.15 -3.33
CA PRO A 43 -11.51 0.02 -3.78
C PRO A 43 -11.93 -0.07 -5.26
N GLN A 44 -13.11 0.46 -5.59
CA GLN A 44 -13.56 0.47 -6.98
C GLN A 44 -12.72 1.43 -7.82
N ASN A 45 -12.43 1.03 -9.05
CA ASN A 45 -11.64 1.81 -10.02
C ASN A 45 -10.21 2.16 -9.54
N SER A 46 -9.66 1.40 -8.59
CA SER A 46 -8.23 1.43 -8.26
C SER A 46 -7.47 0.33 -8.99
N VAL A 47 -6.15 0.42 -8.93
CA VAL A 47 -5.23 -0.55 -9.54
C VAL A 47 -4.45 -1.24 -8.43
N GLU A 48 -4.40 -2.58 -8.46
CA GLU A 48 -3.58 -3.39 -7.54
C GLU A 48 -2.29 -3.81 -8.25
N GLY A 49 -1.15 -3.48 -7.65
CA GLY A 49 0.15 -3.83 -8.19
C GLY A 49 0.63 -5.20 -7.75
N MET A 50 1.70 -5.65 -8.41
CA MET A 50 2.46 -6.81 -8.00
C MET A 50 3.06 -6.59 -6.61
N THR A 51 3.09 -7.66 -5.83
CA THR A 51 3.66 -7.69 -4.47
C THR A 51 4.76 -8.73 -4.41
N ASP A 52 5.51 -8.76 -3.30
CA ASP A 52 6.56 -9.77 -3.07
C ASP A 52 5.99 -11.20 -2.97
N SER A 53 4.67 -11.35 -2.82
CA SER A 53 4.00 -12.65 -2.94
C SER A 53 3.92 -13.20 -4.37
N GLY A 54 4.38 -12.45 -5.38
CA GLY A 54 4.38 -12.83 -6.79
C GLY A 54 3.02 -12.70 -7.47
N ARG A 55 2.08 -12.00 -6.85
CA ARG A 55 0.73 -11.73 -7.38
C ARG A 55 0.22 -10.37 -6.93
N SER A 56 -0.76 -9.83 -7.66
CA SER A 56 -1.50 -8.65 -7.24
C SER A 56 -2.44 -8.96 -6.07
N GLY A 57 -2.71 -7.93 -5.27
CA GLY A 57 -3.63 -7.98 -4.15
C GLY A 57 -2.98 -8.23 -2.80
N TYR A 58 -3.79 -8.18 -1.75
CA TYR A 58 -3.30 -8.26 -0.37
C TYR A 58 -2.83 -9.68 -0.01
N SER A 59 -1.61 -9.79 0.51
CA SER A 59 -1.10 -10.97 1.19
C SER A 59 -1.08 -10.73 2.70
N GLY A 60 -1.78 -11.55 3.47
CA GLY A 60 -1.85 -11.39 4.92
C GLY A 60 -0.54 -11.69 5.67
N PRO A 61 -0.45 -11.30 6.96
CA PRO A 61 0.70 -11.61 7.83
C PRO A 61 0.99 -13.11 7.94
N CYS A 62 2.23 -13.52 7.70
CA CYS A 62 2.69 -14.89 7.96
C CYS A 62 4.16 -14.92 8.44
N PRO A 63 4.49 -14.21 9.53
CA PRO A 63 5.86 -14.05 9.99
C PRO A 63 6.45 -15.40 10.43
N PRO A 64 7.68 -15.76 10.03
CA PRO A 64 8.28 -17.06 10.38
C PRO A 64 8.65 -17.15 11.86
N TYR A 65 8.94 -16.02 12.52
CA TYR A 65 9.29 -15.94 13.93
C TYR A 65 9.06 -14.52 14.46
N GLY A 66 8.97 -14.37 15.79
CA GLY A 66 8.86 -13.06 16.42
C GLY A 66 7.57 -12.31 16.10
N THR A 67 7.52 -11.05 16.55
CA THR A 67 6.43 -10.13 16.22
C THR A 67 6.90 -9.23 15.10
N HIS A 68 6.15 -9.19 14.01
CA HIS A 68 6.38 -8.29 12.89
C HIS A 68 5.43 -7.10 12.93
N ARG A 69 5.89 -5.98 12.37
CA ARG A 69 5.14 -4.74 12.20
C ARG A 69 4.69 -4.60 10.76
N TYR A 70 3.39 -4.39 10.57
CA TYR A 70 2.77 -4.19 9.26
C TYR A 70 2.37 -2.72 9.15
N PHE A 71 3.06 -1.98 8.29
CA PHE A 71 2.84 -0.56 8.08
C PHE A 71 1.85 -0.36 6.96
N PHE A 72 0.66 0.14 7.28
CA PHE A 72 -0.35 0.59 6.33
C PHE A 72 -0.13 2.08 6.09
N LYS A 73 0.50 2.42 4.97
CA LYS A 73 0.86 3.78 4.58
C LYS A 73 -0.13 4.27 3.52
N LEU A 74 -0.86 5.34 3.83
CA LEU A 74 -1.80 5.97 2.92
C LEU A 74 -1.28 7.34 2.51
N PHE A 75 -1.19 7.57 1.20
CA PHE A 75 -0.68 8.79 0.61
C PHE A 75 -1.79 9.47 -0.20
N ALA A 76 -1.94 10.78 -0.05
CA ALA A 76 -2.80 11.58 -0.89
C ALA A 76 -1.94 12.31 -1.94
N LEU A 77 -2.25 12.11 -3.23
CA LEU A 77 -1.48 12.66 -4.34
C LEU A 77 -2.27 13.77 -5.06
N ASN A 78 -1.55 14.75 -5.60
CA ASN A 78 -2.11 15.78 -6.47
C ASN A 78 -2.32 15.29 -7.94
N THR A 79 -2.00 14.03 -8.21
CA THR A 79 -2.06 13.38 -9.53
C THR A 79 -2.66 11.98 -9.43
N THR A 80 -2.88 11.35 -10.58
CA THR A 80 -3.11 9.90 -10.73
C THR A 80 -1.83 9.27 -11.27
N LEU A 81 -1.57 8.02 -10.89
CA LEU A 81 -0.40 7.28 -11.36
C LEU A 81 -0.73 6.51 -12.64
N ASP A 82 0.10 6.68 -13.66
CA ASP A 82 0.04 5.91 -14.91
C ASP A 82 1.17 4.88 -14.90
N LEU A 83 0.97 3.84 -14.10
CA LEU A 83 1.93 2.76 -13.86
C LEU A 83 1.33 1.43 -14.30
N ASP A 84 2.17 0.57 -14.88
CA ASP A 84 1.80 -0.82 -15.17
C ASP A 84 1.60 -1.60 -13.87
N THR A 85 0.71 -2.58 -13.85
CA THR A 85 0.48 -3.44 -12.67
C THR A 85 1.72 -4.24 -12.24
N SER A 86 2.71 -4.42 -13.11
CA SER A 86 3.93 -5.18 -12.87
C SER A 86 5.08 -4.36 -12.28
N VAL A 87 4.91 -3.05 -12.09
CA VAL A 87 5.97 -2.21 -11.49
C VAL A 87 6.30 -2.65 -10.07
N GLU A 88 7.56 -2.46 -9.69
CA GLU A 88 8.01 -2.74 -8.34
C GLU A 88 7.56 -1.63 -7.38
N ALA A 89 7.46 -1.94 -6.09
CA ALA A 89 7.04 -0.97 -5.08
C ALA A 89 7.95 0.28 -5.03
N ALA A 90 9.25 0.12 -5.32
CA ALA A 90 10.20 1.23 -5.36
C ALA A 90 9.86 2.28 -6.44
N ASP A 91 9.34 1.85 -7.61
CA ASP A 91 8.91 2.77 -8.66
C ASP A 91 7.64 3.53 -8.24
N ILE A 92 6.73 2.85 -7.53
CA ILE A 92 5.53 3.47 -6.97
C ILE A 92 5.92 4.52 -5.91
N GLU A 93 6.86 4.20 -5.02
CA GLU A 93 7.35 5.12 -3.99
C GLU A 93 7.95 6.38 -4.59
N LYS A 94 8.72 6.26 -5.68
CA LYS A 94 9.26 7.42 -6.38
C LYS A 94 8.17 8.37 -6.90
N GLU A 95 7.15 7.82 -7.56
CA GLU A 95 6.04 8.63 -8.06
C GLU A 95 5.21 9.26 -6.94
N ILE A 96 5.08 8.58 -5.80
CA ILE A 96 4.46 9.13 -4.59
C ILE A 96 5.25 10.34 -4.09
N GLU A 97 6.57 10.20 -3.93
CA GLU A 97 7.43 11.25 -3.36
C GLU A 97 7.36 12.57 -4.16
N GLU A 98 7.25 12.48 -5.48
CA GLU A 98 7.17 13.66 -6.35
C GLU A 98 5.81 14.37 -6.29
N ASN A 99 4.73 13.67 -5.89
CA ASN A 99 3.35 14.14 -6.04
C ASN A 99 2.54 14.19 -4.73
N ILE A 100 3.15 13.87 -3.59
CA ILE A 100 2.47 13.76 -2.31
C ILE A 100 2.02 15.12 -1.74
N LEU A 101 0.76 15.15 -1.31
CA LEU A 101 0.17 16.26 -0.55
C LEU A 101 0.17 15.97 0.95
N GLU A 102 -0.17 14.74 1.34
CA GLU A 102 -0.28 14.33 2.74
C GLU A 102 -0.04 12.82 2.89
N LYS A 103 0.45 12.39 4.06
CA LYS A 103 0.60 10.98 4.43
C LYS A 103 -0.07 10.66 5.77
N ALA A 104 -0.62 9.46 5.85
CA ALA A 104 -1.08 8.84 7.09
C ALA A 104 -0.46 7.44 7.21
N GLN A 105 -0.30 6.97 8.44
CA GLN A 105 0.27 5.65 8.72
C GLN A 105 -0.47 4.99 9.88
N LEU A 106 -0.79 3.71 9.71
CA LEU A 106 -1.27 2.81 10.74
C LEU A 106 -0.30 1.63 10.85
N VAL A 107 -0.01 1.16 12.07
CA VAL A 107 0.87 0.00 12.29
C VAL A 107 0.10 -1.11 13.00
N GLY A 108 0.01 -2.26 12.34
CA GLY A 108 -0.48 -3.50 12.94
C GLY A 108 0.66 -4.37 13.43
N LEU A 109 0.43 -5.14 14.50
CA LEU A 109 1.41 -6.11 15.01
C LEU A 109 0.83 -7.52 14.86
N TYR A 110 1.65 -8.47 14.39
CA TYR A 110 1.26 -9.88 14.36
C TYR A 110 2.44 -10.79 14.68
N ARG A 111 2.13 -11.90 15.35
CA ARG A 111 3.07 -12.97 15.69
C ARG A 111 2.34 -14.30 15.56
N ARG A 112 2.93 -15.26 14.84
CA ARG A 112 2.44 -16.65 14.85
C ARG A 112 2.71 -17.27 16.22
N GLN A 113 1.71 -17.96 16.76
CA GLN A 113 1.85 -18.77 17.97
C GLN A 113 2.40 -20.15 17.64
#